data_AF-A0ABC9NRT1-F1
#
_entry.id   AF-A0ABC9NRT1-F1
#
_cell.length_a   1.000
_cell.length_b   1.000
_cell.length_c   1.000
_cell.angle_alpha   90.00
_cell.angle_beta   90.00
_cell.angle_gamma   90.00
#
_symmetry.space_group_name_H-M   'P 1'
#
loop_
_entity.id
_entity.type
_entity.pdbx_description
1 polymer ?
#
loop_
_entity_poly.entity_id
_entity_poly.type
_entity_poly.pdbx_seq_one_letter_code
_entity_poly.pdbx_strand_id
1 'polypeptide(L)'
;MLSAPLRQLGISALREYLRSRAPACIRPLNQVDNLFILPVSECLSLGWDSTRQTLDAQMISGEGESNTLTLSLPASACAPFAVERMAALLKQTDDPVCLISGFVSFVEGRLTLEPQVMMTKTRAWALDAETAPVAPLPSASVLPAPSSAHRLLMRCQALLIQLLHNGWRYQEQSIINQAEILAGKLTAVGFYRLAHLLNQLRHSEGETLSEILNNCVLLCEQLLLMLEK
;
A
#
# COMPACT_ATOMS: atom_id res chain seq x y z
N MET A 1 -25.48 -14.64 -17.51
CA MET A 1 -24.27 -13.79 -17.52
C MET A 1 -24.70 -12.37 -17.16
N LEU A 2 -24.16 -11.78 -16.10
CA LEU A 2 -24.46 -10.37 -15.78
C LEU A 2 -23.76 -9.49 -16.83
N SER A 3 -24.56 -8.76 -17.61
CA SER A 3 -24.07 -7.85 -18.63
C SER A 3 -23.51 -6.57 -18.02
N ALA A 4 -22.63 -5.88 -18.74
CA ALA A 4 -22.29 -4.50 -18.45
C ALA A 4 -23.60 -3.69 -18.26
N PRO A 5 -23.67 -2.76 -17.28
CA PRO A 5 -22.57 -2.12 -16.57
C PRO A 5 -22.22 -2.71 -15.20
N LEU A 6 -22.97 -3.71 -14.71
CA LEU A 6 -22.80 -4.29 -13.37
C LEU A 6 -21.50 -5.09 -13.24
N ARG A 7 -21.09 -5.79 -14.29
CA ARG A 7 -19.81 -6.49 -14.36
C ARG A 7 -18.86 -5.72 -15.26
N GLN A 8 -17.69 -5.39 -14.72
CA GLN A 8 -16.61 -4.74 -15.47
C GLN A 8 -15.49 -5.75 -15.74
N LEU A 9 -14.75 -5.54 -16.84
CA LEU A 9 -13.62 -6.42 -17.22
C LEU A 9 -12.41 -6.26 -16.30
N GLY A 10 -12.33 -5.13 -15.58
CA GLY A 10 -11.25 -4.82 -14.64
C GLY A 10 -11.37 -3.39 -14.12
N ILE A 11 -10.41 -2.98 -13.29
CA ILE A 11 -10.43 -1.66 -12.63
C ILE A 11 -10.22 -0.49 -13.59
N SER A 12 -9.47 -0.70 -14.68
CA SER A 12 -9.25 0.30 -15.74
C SER A 12 -10.55 0.65 -16.46
N ALA A 13 -11.29 -0.38 -16.90
CA ALA A 13 -12.60 -0.23 -17.54
C ALA A 13 -13.62 0.44 -16.62
N LEU A 14 -13.63 0.07 -15.33
CA LEU A 14 -14.50 0.73 -14.35
C LEU A 14 -14.15 2.22 -14.18
N ARG A 15 -12.85 2.56 -14.13
CA ARG A 15 -12.41 3.95 -13.99
C ARG A 15 -12.81 4.80 -15.19
N GLU A 16 -12.69 4.24 -16.40
CA GLU A 16 -13.12 4.90 -17.63
C GLU A 16 -14.64 5.07 -17.68
N TYR A 17 -15.39 4.02 -17.32
CA TYR A 17 -16.84 4.09 -17.17
C TYR A 17 -17.27 5.19 -16.19
N LEU A 18 -16.67 5.25 -15.00
CA LEU A 18 -17.00 6.28 -14.00
C LEU A 18 -16.64 7.69 -14.46
N ARG A 19 -15.58 7.87 -15.28
CA ARG A 19 -15.23 9.17 -15.88
C ARG A 19 -16.21 9.61 -16.96
N SER A 20 -16.74 8.66 -17.75
CA SER A 20 -17.74 8.95 -18.78
C SER A 20 -19.13 9.31 -18.21
N ARG A 21 -19.31 9.12 -16.91
CA ARG A 21 -20.58 9.26 -16.23
C ARG A 21 -20.93 10.72 -15.92
N ALA A 22 -22.21 11.04 -16.05
CA ALA A 22 -22.76 12.31 -15.58
C ALA A 22 -22.44 12.55 -14.08
N PRO A 23 -22.17 13.81 -13.66
CA PRO A 23 -21.97 14.17 -12.27
C PRO A 23 -23.10 13.67 -11.36
N ALA A 24 -22.76 13.30 -10.12
CA ALA A 24 -23.74 12.74 -9.17
C ALA A 24 -24.96 13.64 -8.94
N CYS A 25 -24.78 14.96 -8.97
CA CYS A 25 -25.83 15.95 -8.74
C CYS A 25 -26.97 15.98 -9.78
N ILE A 26 -26.75 15.41 -10.97
CA ILE A 26 -27.77 15.34 -12.04
C ILE A 26 -28.26 13.92 -12.33
N ARG A 27 -27.80 12.94 -11.55
CA ARG A 27 -28.21 11.54 -11.68
C ARG A 27 -29.44 11.25 -10.81
N PRO A 28 -30.36 10.39 -11.26
CA PRO A 28 -31.44 9.90 -10.40
C PRO A 28 -30.85 9.17 -9.19
N LEU A 29 -31.44 9.40 -8.01
CA LEU A 29 -31.06 8.71 -6.79
C LEU A 29 -31.37 7.21 -6.93
N ASN A 30 -30.34 6.40 -7.10
CA ASN A 30 -30.46 4.94 -7.17
C ASN A 30 -29.53 4.32 -6.11
N GLN A 31 -30.05 3.40 -5.29
CA GLN A 31 -29.28 2.77 -4.21
C GLN A 31 -28.19 1.82 -4.74
N VAL A 32 -28.34 1.32 -5.97
CA VAL A 32 -27.42 0.35 -6.59
C VAL A 32 -26.43 1.02 -7.53
N ASP A 33 -26.41 2.35 -7.57
CA ASP A 33 -25.75 3.11 -8.64
C ASP A 33 -24.22 2.95 -8.67
N ASN A 34 -23.64 2.57 -7.54
CA ASN A 34 -22.20 2.39 -7.35
C ASN A 34 -21.83 0.94 -7.03
N LEU A 35 -22.75 -0.01 -7.16
CA LEU A 35 -22.47 -1.43 -6.95
C LEU A 35 -21.89 -2.04 -8.23
N PHE A 36 -20.68 -2.59 -8.14
CA PHE A 36 -20.01 -3.22 -9.26
C PHE A 36 -19.39 -4.55 -8.89
N ILE A 37 -19.27 -5.42 -9.89
CA ILE A 37 -18.61 -6.72 -9.80
C ILE A 37 -17.32 -6.67 -10.61
N LEU A 38 -16.20 -6.93 -9.95
CA LEU A 38 -14.86 -6.92 -10.53
C LEU A 38 -14.21 -8.31 -10.46
N PRO A 39 -13.57 -8.78 -11.54
CA PRO A 39 -12.67 -9.92 -11.48
C PRO A 39 -11.40 -9.55 -10.73
N VAL A 40 -10.94 -10.46 -9.88
CA VAL A 40 -9.70 -10.33 -9.12
C VAL A 40 -8.88 -11.62 -9.25
N SER A 41 -7.56 -11.49 -9.10
CA SER A 41 -6.64 -12.63 -9.22
C SER A 41 -5.76 -12.79 -7.98
N GLU A 42 -4.87 -11.82 -7.75
CA GLU A 42 -3.83 -11.91 -6.73
C GLU A 42 -3.99 -10.80 -5.68
N CYS A 43 -3.79 -11.16 -4.41
CA CYS A 43 -3.72 -10.23 -3.29
C CYS A 43 -2.27 -9.83 -3.06
N LEU A 44 -1.94 -8.56 -3.32
CA LEU A 44 -0.59 -8.00 -3.19
C LEU A 44 -0.25 -7.64 -1.73
N SER A 45 -1.23 -7.08 -1.03
CA SER A 45 -1.07 -6.68 0.37
C SER A 45 -2.42 -6.74 1.08
N LEU A 46 -2.40 -7.07 2.35
CA LEU A 46 -3.55 -7.10 3.23
C LEU A 46 -3.12 -6.52 4.57
N GLY A 47 -3.81 -5.51 5.10
CA GLY A 47 -3.45 -4.88 6.36
C GLY A 47 -4.65 -4.30 7.11
N TRP A 48 -4.51 -4.24 8.42
CA TRP A 48 -5.50 -3.65 9.30
C TRP A 48 -5.08 -2.23 9.68
N ASP A 49 -5.95 -1.26 9.43
CA ASP A 49 -5.80 0.11 9.89
C ASP A 49 -6.59 0.28 11.20
N SER A 50 -5.87 0.32 12.32
CA SER A 50 -6.47 0.47 13.65
C SER A 50 -7.08 1.85 13.89
N THR A 51 -6.64 2.89 13.16
CA THR A 51 -7.15 4.26 13.32
C THR A 51 -8.51 4.38 12.66
N ARG A 52 -8.64 3.87 11.43
CA ARG A 52 -9.91 3.85 10.70
C ARG A 52 -10.80 2.67 11.06
N GLN A 53 -10.28 1.69 11.78
CA GLN A 53 -10.94 0.40 12.04
C GLN A 53 -11.37 -0.27 10.73
N THR A 54 -10.48 -0.25 9.73
CA THR A 54 -10.73 -0.79 8.39
C THR A 54 -9.69 -1.83 8.01
N LEU A 55 -10.12 -2.88 7.33
CA LEU A 55 -9.22 -3.83 6.66
C LEU A 55 -9.01 -3.39 5.22
N ASP A 56 -7.78 -3.04 4.91
CA ASP A 56 -7.38 -2.60 3.58
C ASP A 56 -6.62 -3.72 2.86
N ALA A 57 -6.93 -3.91 1.58
CA ALA A 57 -6.20 -4.84 0.73
C ALA A 57 -5.92 -4.22 -0.63
N GLN A 58 -4.81 -4.65 -1.25
CA GLN A 58 -4.52 -4.33 -2.64
C GLN A 58 -4.57 -5.62 -3.45
N MET A 59 -5.34 -5.60 -4.51
CA MET A 59 -5.52 -6.75 -5.40
C MET A 59 -5.28 -6.37 -6.85
N ILE A 60 -4.92 -7.35 -7.66
CA ILE A 60 -4.90 -7.20 -9.12
C ILE A 60 -6.31 -7.46 -9.68
N SER A 61 -6.80 -6.54 -10.50
CA SER A 61 -8.09 -6.64 -11.19
C SER A 61 -7.98 -6.29 -12.68
N GLY A 62 -7.96 -7.33 -13.51
CA GLY A 62 -7.84 -7.21 -14.97
C GLY A 62 -6.41 -6.98 -15.48
N GLU A 63 -6.29 -6.74 -16.78
CA GLU A 63 -5.00 -6.54 -17.46
C GLU A 63 -4.64 -5.04 -17.58
N GLY A 64 -3.33 -4.73 -17.51
CA GLY A 64 -2.76 -3.39 -17.71
C GLY A 64 -1.88 -2.89 -16.56
N GLU A 65 -1.13 -1.80 -16.78
CA GLU A 65 -0.14 -1.25 -15.82
C GLU A 65 -0.75 -0.60 -14.56
N SER A 66 -2.04 -0.23 -14.61
CA SER A 66 -2.78 0.40 -13.50
C SER A 66 -3.97 -0.45 -13.05
N ASN A 67 -3.73 -1.76 -12.91
CA ASN A 67 -4.72 -2.79 -12.58
C ASN A 67 -4.86 -3.06 -11.07
N THR A 68 -4.21 -2.27 -10.22
CA THR A 68 -4.36 -2.39 -8.77
C THR A 68 -5.72 -1.84 -8.32
N LEU A 69 -6.50 -2.69 -7.65
CA LEU A 69 -7.73 -2.38 -6.95
C LEU A 69 -7.44 -2.27 -5.45
N THR A 70 -7.90 -1.18 -4.83
CA THR A 70 -7.87 -1.04 -3.37
C THR A 70 -9.21 -1.47 -2.80
N LEU A 71 -9.19 -2.45 -1.91
CA LEU A 71 -10.33 -2.85 -1.09
C LEU A 71 -10.20 -2.20 0.27
N SER A 72 -11.32 -1.74 0.83
CA SER A 72 -11.37 -1.22 2.20
C SER A 72 -12.70 -1.63 2.82
N LEU A 73 -12.65 -2.40 3.91
CA LEU A 73 -13.82 -2.88 4.63
C LEU A 73 -13.80 -2.36 6.07
N PRO A 74 -14.73 -1.47 6.46
CA PRO A 74 -14.85 -1.01 7.84
C PRO A 74 -15.38 -2.12 8.75
N ALA A 75 -14.88 -2.16 9.99
CA ALA A 75 -15.48 -2.99 11.02
C ALA A 75 -16.87 -2.45 11.38
N SER A 76 -17.83 -3.36 11.45
CA SER A 76 -19.22 -3.05 11.77
C SER A 76 -19.75 -3.99 12.85
N ALA A 77 -20.42 -3.43 13.85
CA ALA A 77 -21.08 -4.21 14.90
C ALA A 77 -22.23 -5.08 14.35
N CYS A 78 -22.81 -4.70 13.21
CA CYS A 78 -23.88 -5.47 12.57
C CYS A 78 -23.34 -6.70 11.82
N ALA A 79 -22.03 -6.74 11.55
CA ALA A 79 -21.36 -7.79 10.80
C ALA A 79 -20.02 -8.15 11.48
N PRO A 80 -20.05 -8.71 12.69
CA PRO A 80 -18.87 -8.81 13.57
C PRO A 80 -17.75 -9.71 13.05
N PHE A 81 -18.04 -10.57 12.06
CA PHE A 81 -17.05 -11.50 11.47
C PHE A 81 -16.69 -11.15 10.02
N ALA A 82 -17.18 -10.04 9.48
CA ALA A 82 -16.95 -9.68 8.07
C ALA A 82 -15.47 -9.43 7.79
N VAL A 83 -14.76 -8.80 8.73
CA VAL A 83 -13.34 -8.44 8.61
C VAL A 83 -12.46 -9.69 8.62
N GLU A 84 -12.63 -10.56 9.62
CA GLU A 84 -11.92 -11.84 9.76
C GLU A 84 -12.16 -12.71 8.53
N ARG A 85 -13.39 -12.72 8.03
CA ARG A 85 -13.78 -13.49 6.85
C ARG A 85 -13.12 -12.98 5.59
N MET A 86 -13.17 -11.67 5.33
CA MET A 86 -12.47 -11.08 4.20
C MET A 86 -10.97 -11.43 4.24
N ALA A 87 -10.34 -11.27 5.41
CA ALA A 87 -8.93 -11.60 5.58
C ALA A 87 -8.62 -13.09 5.35
N ALA A 88 -9.48 -13.99 5.81
CA ALA A 88 -9.32 -15.44 5.60
C ALA A 88 -9.48 -15.81 4.12
N LEU A 89 -10.49 -15.25 3.45
CA LEU A 89 -10.75 -15.47 2.02
C LEU A 89 -9.62 -14.97 1.13
N LEU A 90 -8.98 -13.86 1.50
CA LEU A 90 -7.83 -13.33 0.75
C LEU A 90 -6.53 -14.11 0.98
N LYS A 91 -6.43 -14.86 2.08
CA LYS A 91 -5.26 -15.68 2.42
C LYS A 91 -5.34 -17.12 1.91
N GLN A 92 -6.55 -17.63 1.64
CA GLN A 92 -6.73 -19.03 1.24
C GLN A 92 -6.15 -19.29 -0.16
N THR A 93 -5.46 -20.42 -0.31
CA THR A 93 -4.82 -20.80 -1.58
C THR A 93 -5.62 -21.84 -2.36
N ASP A 94 -6.41 -22.67 -1.66
CA ASP A 94 -7.12 -23.81 -2.27
C ASP A 94 -8.29 -23.38 -3.17
N ASP A 95 -9.06 -22.37 -2.75
CA ASP A 95 -10.18 -21.81 -3.51
C ASP A 95 -10.11 -20.27 -3.52
N PRO A 96 -9.22 -19.68 -4.34
CA PRO A 96 -8.97 -18.25 -4.31
C PRO A 96 -10.19 -17.45 -4.79
N VAL A 97 -10.30 -16.22 -4.29
CA VAL A 97 -11.36 -15.30 -4.69
C VAL A 97 -11.13 -14.91 -6.16
N CYS A 98 -12.20 -15.01 -6.95
CA CYS A 98 -12.15 -14.73 -8.39
C CYS A 98 -13.01 -13.51 -8.79
N LEU A 99 -14.04 -13.19 -8.01
CA LEU A 99 -14.88 -12.01 -8.22
C LEU A 99 -15.18 -11.33 -6.88
N ILE A 100 -15.25 -10.01 -6.89
CA ILE A 100 -15.67 -9.22 -5.75
C ILE A 100 -16.79 -8.28 -6.20
N SER A 101 -17.88 -8.28 -5.46
CA SER A 101 -18.99 -7.34 -5.59
C SER A 101 -18.94 -6.35 -4.44
N GLY A 102 -19.05 -5.07 -4.74
CA GLY A 102 -18.99 -4.03 -3.71
C GLY A 102 -19.30 -2.64 -4.21
N PHE A 103 -19.40 -1.72 -3.26
CA PHE A 103 -19.64 -0.32 -3.56
C PHE A 103 -18.33 0.38 -3.88
N VAL A 104 -18.34 1.18 -4.94
CA VAL A 104 -17.16 1.88 -5.41
C VAL A 104 -17.24 3.36 -5.05
N SER A 105 -16.16 3.86 -4.48
CA SER A 105 -15.98 5.26 -4.10
C SER A 105 -14.60 5.76 -4.54
N PHE A 106 -14.43 7.09 -4.56
CA PHE A 106 -13.12 7.71 -4.72
C PHE A 106 -12.68 8.27 -3.38
N VAL A 107 -11.58 7.76 -2.84
CA VAL A 107 -10.95 8.23 -1.60
C VAL A 107 -9.55 8.71 -1.97
N GLU A 108 -9.23 9.97 -1.67
CA GLU A 108 -7.94 10.60 -1.99
C GLU A 108 -7.52 10.46 -3.47
N GLY A 109 -8.50 10.53 -4.39
CA GLY A 109 -8.27 10.38 -5.83
C GLY A 109 -7.99 8.94 -6.29
N ARG A 110 -8.06 7.95 -5.39
CA ARG A 110 -7.94 6.52 -5.70
C ARG A 110 -9.31 5.86 -5.70
N LEU A 111 -9.49 4.89 -6.59
CA LEU A 111 -10.72 4.11 -6.63
C LEU A 111 -10.65 3.02 -5.55
N THR A 112 -11.55 3.10 -4.58
CA THR A 112 -11.68 2.16 -3.47
C THR A 112 -12.99 1.40 -3.61
N LEU A 113 -12.94 0.09 -3.37
CA LEU A 113 -14.12 -0.78 -3.36
C LEU A 113 -14.34 -1.29 -1.94
N GLU A 114 -15.55 -1.09 -1.44
CA GLU A 114 -16.03 -1.68 -0.19
C GLU A 114 -16.72 -3.01 -0.51
N PRO A 115 -16.08 -4.15 -0.17
CA PRO A 115 -16.59 -5.45 -0.57
C PRO A 115 -17.84 -5.82 0.24
N GLN A 116 -18.85 -6.30 -0.47
CA GLN A 116 -20.11 -6.80 0.10
C GLN A 116 -20.21 -8.32 -0.06
N VAL A 117 -19.80 -8.80 -1.24
CA VAL A 117 -19.78 -10.23 -1.57
C VAL A 117 -18.45 -10.58 -2.21
N MET A 118 -17.82 -11.65 -1.73
CA MET A 118 -16.61 -12.22 -2.33
C MET A 118 -16.94 -13.60 -2.89
N MET A 119 -16.59 -13.86 -4.14
CA MET A 119 -16.92 -15.11 -4.80
C MET A 119 -15.65 -15.90 -5.10
N THR A 120 -15.63 -17.15 -4.65
CA THR A 120 -14.64 -18.15 -5.00
C THR A 120 -15.17 -19.01 -6.15
N LYS A 121 -14.45 -20.06 -6.55
CA LYS A 121 -14.97 -20.97 -7.59
C LYS A 121 -16.13 -21.82 -7.08
N THR A 122 -16.16 -22.11 -5.78
CA THR A 122 -17.13 -23.02 -5.17
C THR A 122 -18.37 -22.31 -4.61
N ARG A 123 -18.23 -21.08 -4.11
CA ARG A 123 -19.34 -20.36 -3.47
C ARG A 123 -19.19 -18.84 -3.48
N ALA A 124 -20.31 -18.15 -3.28
CA ALA A 124 -20.34 -16.74 -2.95
C ALA A 124 -20.44 -16.56 -1.43
N TRP A 125 -19.67 -15.62 -0.89
CA TRP A 125 -19.62 -15.27 0.52
C TRP A 125 -20.16 -13.85 0.70
N ALA A 126 -21.37 -13.73 1.25
CA ALA A 126 -21.89 -12.44 1.68
C ALA A 126 -21.30 -12.11 3.05
N LEU A 127 -20.44 -11.09 3.10
CA LEU A 127 -19.60 -10.83 4.28
C LEU A 127 -20.46 -10.50 5.51
N ASP A 128 -21.52 -9.73 5.33
CA ASP A 128 -22.41 -9.29 6.40
C ASP A 128 -23.44 -10.34 6.83
N ALA A 129 -23.77 -11.29 5.94
CA ALA A 129 -24.84 -12.23 6.18
C ALA A 129 -24.41 -13.45 6.99
N GLU A 130 -23.12 -13.81 6.96
CA GLU A 130 -22.71 -15.03 7.66
C GLU A 130 -22.28 -14.79 9.10
N THR A 131 -22.87 -15.58 9.97
CA THR A 131 -22.75 -15.47 11.42
C THR A 131 -21.75 -16.46 12.01
N ALA A 132 -21.21 -17.38 11.19
CA ALA A 132 -20.22 -18.34 11.65
C ALA A 132 -18.89 -17.64 11.98
N PRO A 133 -18.32 -17.89 13.17
CA PRO A 133 -17.04 -17.32 13.54
C PRO A 133 -15.94 -17.85 12.61
N VAL A 134 -15.03 -16.96 12.24
CA VAL A 134 -13.84 -17.27 11.44
C VAL A 134 -12.62 -17.22 12.36
N ALA A 135 -11.54 -17.92 11.99
CA ALA A 135 -10.28 -17.83 12.70
C ALA A 135 -9.86 -16.36 12.91
N PRO A 136 -9.28 -16.02 14.07
CA PRO A 136 -8.94 -14.64 14.39
C PRO A 136 -7.97 -14.06 13.35
N LEU A 137 -8.06 -12.75 13.12
CA LEU A 137 -7.09 -12.03 12.32
C LEU A 137 -5.69 -12.31 12.86
N PRO A 138 -4.71 -12.68 12.01
CA PRO A 138 -3.33 -12.79 12.47
C PRO A 138 -2.90 -11.43 13.02
N SER A 139 -2.37 -11.41 14.25
CA SER A 139 -1.85 -10.20 14.93
C SER A 139 -0.58 -9.63 14.28
N ALA A 140 -0.40 -9.81 12.97
CA ALA A 140 0.62 -9.14 12.22
C ALA A 140 0.20 -7.67 12.10
N SER A 141 0.91 -6.79 12.79
CA SER A 141 0.95 -5.38 12.40
C SER A 141 1.47 -5.32 10.97
N VAL A 142 0.56 -5.33 10.01
CA VAL A 142 0.89 -4.92 8.66
C VAL A 142 0.93 -3.42 8.75
N LEU A 143 2.08 -2.91 9.20
CA LEU A 143 2.40 -1.50 9.07
C LEU A 143 2.06 -1.11 7.64
N PRO A 144 1.37 0.02 7.41
CA PRO A 144 1.09 0.49 6.06
C PRO A 144 2.40 0.43 5.26
N ALA A 145 2.33 -0.09 4.02
CA ALA A 145 3.51 -0.27 3.20
C ALA A 145 4.35 1.02 3.26
N PRO A 146 5.62 0.95 3.70
CA PRO A 146 6.35 2.14 4.08
C PRO A 146 6.35 3.11 2.92
N SER A 147 6.02 4.37 3.24
CA SER A 147 5.98 5.46 2.25
C SER A 147 7.29 5.46 1.46
N SER A 148 7.25 5.93 0.21
CA SER A 148 8.47 5.99 -0.62
C SER A 148 9.61 6.75 0.11
N ALA A 149 9.27 7.76 0.91
CA ALA A 149 10.18 8.47 1.79
C ALA A 149 10.77 7.57 2.90
N HIS A 150 9.93 6.82 3.63
CA HIS A 150 10.39 5.90 4.67
C HIS A 150 11.31 4.81 4.11
N ARG A 151 10.99 4.22 2.94
CA ARG A 151 11.88 3.26 2.27
C ARG A 151 13.23 3.84 1.87
N LEU A 152 13.26 5.10 1.44
CA LEU A 152 14.52 5.78 1.09
C LEU A 152 15.39 6.02 2.32
N LEU A 153 14.79 6.43 3.45
CA LEU A 153 15.53 6.60 4.70
C LEU A 153 16.03 5.28 5.27
N MET A 154 15.24 4.21 5.24
CA MET A 154 15.69 2.87 5.63
C MET A 154 16.87 2.39 4.78
N ARG A 155 16.84 2.66 3.47
CA ARG A 155 17.96 2.33 2.57
C ARG A 155 19.19 3.19 2.84
N CYS A 156 19.00 4.46 3.21
CA CYS A 156 20.09 5.33 3.65
C CYS A 156 20.72 4.85 4.96
N GLN A 157 19.90 4.46 5.94
CA GLN A 157 20.36 3.92 7.22
C GLN A 157 21.18 2.64 7.01
N ALA A 158 20.72 1.72 6.16
CA ALA A 158 21.45 0.51 5.82
C ALA A 158 22.83 0.82 5.21
N LEU A 159 22.91 1.83 4.33
CA LEU A 159 24.19 2.26 3.75
C LEU A 159 25.11 2.88 4.81
N LEU A 160 24.59 3.74 5.70
CA LEU A 160 25.38 4.32 6.80
C LEU A 160 25.89 3.24 7.76
N ILE A 161 25.07 2.24 8.07
CA ILE A 161 25.46 1.07 8.86
C ILE A 161 26.61 0.34 8.16
N GLN A 162 26.51 0.04 6.87
CA GLN A 162 27.60 -0.60 6.11
C GLN A 162 28.88 0.24 6.09
N LEU A 163 28.76 1.56 5.93
CA LEU A 163 29.90 2.48 5.97
C LEU A 163 30.61 2.46 7.33
N LEU A 164 29.84 2.47 8.43
CA LEU A 164 30.37 2.43 9.79
C LEU A 164 31.03 1.08 10.11
N HIS A 165 30.45 -0.04 9.67
CA HIS A 165 30.98 -1.38 9.92
C HIS A 165 32.28 -1.65 9.16
N ASN A 166 32.35 -1.23 7.89
CA ASN A 166 33.52 -1.49 7.05
C ASN A 166 34.62 -0.42 7.22
N GLY A 167 34.28 0.72 7.84
CA GLY A 167 35.17 1.87 7.99
C GLY A 167 35.43 2.59 6.67
N TRP A 168 35.63 3.91 6.71
CA TRP A 168 35.72 4.71 5.48
C TRP A 168 36.94 4.37 4.59
N ARG A 169 38.03 3.86 5.18
CA ARG A 169 39.29 3.59 4.48
C ARG A 169 39.26 2.37 3.55
N TYR A 170 38.29 1.47 3.73
CA TYR A 170 38.21 0.20 2.99
C TYR A 170 36.95 0.12 2.12
N GLN A 171 36.37 1.27 1.75
CA GLN A 171 35.13 1.31 0.98
C GLN A 171 35.36 0.98 -0.49
N GLU A 172 34.51 0.13 -1.02
CA GLU A 172 34.47 -0.15 -2.46
C GLU A 172 33.84 1.03 -3.22
N GLN A 173 34.31 1.27 -4.45
CA GLN A 173 33.73 2.27 -5.36
C GLN A 173 32.22 2.06 -5.58
N SER A 174 31.75 0.82 -5.41
CA SER A 174 30.34 0.43 -5.48
C SER A 174 29.48 1.14 -4.42
N ILE A 175 29.96 1.27 -3.18
CA ILE A 175 29.23 1.90 -2.06
C ILE A 175 29.19 3.41 -2.24
N ILE A 176 30.27 4.00 -2.74
CA ILE A 176 30.36 5.43 -3.06
C ILE A 176 29.34 5.79 -4.15
N ASN A 177 29.26 4.99 -5.23
CA ASN A 177 28.27 5.19 -6.28
C ASN A 177 26.83 5.02 -5.77
N GLN A 178 26.59 4.08 -4.83
CA GLN A 178 25.28 3.90 -4.21
C GLN A 178 24.89 5.11 -3.34
N ALA A 179 25.84 5.71 -2.62
CA ALA A 179 25.60 6.91 -1.84
C ALA A 179 25.19 8.10 -2.72
N GLU A 180 25.82 8.29 -3.88
CA GLU A 180 25.44 9.34 -4.83
C GLU A 180 24.04 9.14 -5.42
N ILE A 181 23.72 7.92 -5.83
CA ILE A 181 22.38 7.58 -6.34
C ILE A 181 21.32 7.83 -5.26
N LEU A 182 21.62 7.49 -4.00
CA LEU A 182 20.72 7.75 -2.88
C LEU A 182 20.58 9.25 -2.59
N ALA A 183 21.67 10.02 -2.62
CA ALA A 183 21.62 11.47 -2.45
C ALA A 183 20.74 12.15 -3.52
N GLY A 184 20.83 11.72 -4.77
CA GLY A 184 19.94 12.19 -5.85
C GLY A 184 18.47 11.89 -5.57
N LYS A 185 18.16 10.66 -5.13
CA LYS A 185 16.78 10.25 -4.76
C LYS A 185 16.25 11.00 -3.54
N LEU A 186 17.08 11.23 -2.55
CA LEU A 186 16.74 12.01 -1.34
C LEU A 186 16.44 13.47 -1.69
N THR A 187 17.21 14.06 -2.61
CA THR A 187 16.97 15.42 -3.11
C THR A 187 15.61 15.54 -3.82
N ALA A 188 15.25 14.55 -4.64
CA ALA A 188 13.97 14.53 -5.35
C ALA A 188 12.75 14.43 -4.42
N VAL A 189 12.93 13.87 -3.22
CA VAL A 189 11.88 13.73 -2.19
C VAL A 189 11.88 14.90 -1.19
N GLY A 190 12.86 15.81 -1.26
CA GLY A 190 12.93 17.02 -0.43
C GLY A 190 13.84 16.91 0.80
N PHE A 191 14.60 15.82 0.96
CA PHE A 191 15.57 15.65 2.04
C PHE A 191 16.92 16.31 1.72
N TYR A 192 16.91 17.61 1.41
CA TYR A 192 18.06 18.35 0.90
C TYR A 192 19.28 18.30 1.82
N ARG A 193 19.07 18.46 3.14
CA ARG A 193 20.16 18.49 4.12
C ARG A 193 20.87 17.13 4.25
N LEU A 194 20.11 16.04 4.22
CA LEU A 194 20.65 14.69 4.32
C LEU A 194 21.37 14.29 3.02
N ALA A 195 20.81 14.65 1.87
CA ALA A 195 21.47 14.47 0.57
C ALA A 195 22.80 15.24 0.47
N HIS A 196 22.84 16.48 0.98
CA HIS A 196 24.03 17.30 0.99
C HIS A 196 25.14 16.66 1.84
N LEU A 197 24.83 16.20 3.05
CA LEU A 197 25.81 15.57 3.93
C LEU A 197 26.34 14.26 3.34
N LEU A 198 25.49 13.44 2.71
CA LEU A 198 25.93 12.23 2.00
C LEU A 198 26.92 12.54 0.86
N ASN A 199 26.68 13.61 0.10
CA ASN A 199 27.60 14.04 -0.97
C ASN A 199 28.92 14.59 -0.41
N GLN A 200 28.89 15.21 0.79
CA GLN A 200 30.09 15.73 1.44
C GLN A 200 31.02 14.63 1.95
N LEU A 201 30.50 13.44 2.27
CA LEU A 201 31.31 12.31 2.75
C LEU A 201 32.48 11.98 1.82
N ARG A 202 32.25 12.04 0.49
CA ARG A 202 33.28 11.79 -0.53
C ARG A 202 34.46 12.76 -0.46
N HIS A 203 34.23 13.98 -0.01
CA HIS A 203 35.21 15.07 -0.05
C HIS A 203 35.81 15.38 1.32
N SER A 204 35.35 14.69 2.37
CA SER A 204 35.82 14.88 3.74
C SER A 204 36.85 13.82 4.15
N GLU A 205 37.84 14.23 4.94
CA GLU A 205 38.88 13.35 5.48
C GLU A 205 39.10 13.61 6.98
N GLY A 206 39.59 12.59 7.70
CA GLY A 206 39.98 12.72 9.10
C GLY A 206 38.81 13.01 10.06
N GLU A 207 38.99 13.96 10.98
CA GLU A 207 37.98 14.30 11.99
C GLU A 207 36.69 14.86 11.37
N THR A 208 36.79 15.63 10.29
CA THR A 208 35.62 16.19 9.57
C THR A 208 34.70 15.12 9.02
N LEU A 209 35.25 13.98 8.59
CA LEU A 209 34.48 12.84 8.11
C LEU A 209 33.67 12.19 9.24
N SER A 210 34.26 12.07 10.43
CA SER A 210 33.57 11.50 11.59
C SER A 210 32.39 12.36 12.03
N GLU A 211 32.55 13.68 11.95
CA GLU A 211 31.50 14.65 12.29
C GLU A 211 30.36 14.60 11.26
N ILE A 212 30.67 14.54 9.96
CA ILE A 212 29.66 14.42 8.89
C ILE A 212 28.90 13.09 9.00
N LEU A 213 29.59 11.97 9.26
CA LEU A 213 28.95 10.67 9.48
C LEU A 213 28.00 10.69 10.67
N ASN A 214 28.43 11.23 11.81
CA ASN A 214 27.57 11.36 13.00
C ASN A 214 26.35 12.23 12.71
N ASN A 215 26.53 13.35 12.01
CA ASN A 215 25.42 14.22 11.61
C ASN A 215 24.46 13.54 10.64
N CYS A 216 24.96 12.74 9.69
CA CYS A 216 24.14 11.91 8.80
C CYS A 216 23.29 10.90 9.58
N VAL A 217 23.89 10.19 10.54
CA VAL A 217 23.19 9.18 11.36
C VAL A 217 22.11 9.84 12.20
N LEU A 218 22.45 10.90 12.94
CA LEU A 218 21.51 11.62 13.81
C LEU A 218 20.31 12.17 13.02
N LEU A 219 20.56 12.78 11.85
CA LEU A 219 19.46 13.28 11.01
C LEU A 219 18.63 12.15 10.41
N CYS A 220 19.24 11.04 10.01
CA CYS A 220 18.50 9.88 9.49
C CYS A 220 17.59 9.27 10.57
N GLU A 221 18.09 9.08 11.78
CA GLU A 221 17.33 8.57 12.92
C GLU A 221 16.18 9.50 13.32
N GLN A 222 16.43 10.81 13.40
CA GLN A 222 15.38 11.79 13.71
C GLN A 222 14.27 11.80 12.64
N LEU A 223 14.64 11.73 11.36
CA LEU A 223 13.68 11.69 10.26
C LEU A 223 12.86 10.39 10.26
N LEU A 224 13.48 9.25 10.57
CA LEU A 224 12.78 7.97 10.74
C LEU A 224 11.78 8.04 11.90
N LEU A 225 12.19 8.55 13.05
CA LEU A 225 11.32 8.74 14.22
C LEU A 225 10.15 9.68 13.96
N MET A 226 10.32 10.69 13.10
CA MET A 226 9.22 11.59 12.71
C MET A 226 8.25 10.96 11.71
N LEU A 227 8.66 9.95 10.96
CA LEU A 227 7.80 9.23 10.00
C LEU A 227 7.09 8.02 10.62
N GLU A 228 7.51 7.60 11.81
CA GLU A 228 6.86 6.54 12.60
C GLU A 228 5.73 7.07 13.52
N LYS A 229 5.58 8.40 13.63
CA LYS A 229 4.50 9.07 14.37
C LYS A 229 3.35 9.47 13.45
#